data_AF-A0A7T5VE77-F1
#
_entry.id   AF-A0A7T5VE77-F1
#
_cell.length_a   1.000
_cell.length_b   1.000
_cell.length_c   1.000
_cell.angle_alpha   90.00
_cell.angle_beta   90.00
_cell.angle_gamma   90.00
#
_symmetry.space_group_name_H-M   'P 1'
#
loop_
_entity.id
_entity.type
_entity.pdbx_description
1 polymer ?
#
loop_
_entity_poly.entity_id
_entity_poly.type
_entity_poly.pdbx_seq_one_letter_code
_entity_poly.pdbx_strand_id
1 'polypeptide(L)'
;MRGPDIQQQKLFSYLSPESRVPQTHPLRPIRIMADKALKELSPVFRELYSRTGRPSIPPEQLLRSLLLQILYSIRSERMLVEQLDYNLLFRWFVGLSMDEAIWDHSVYSKNRERILHSDLAVMFLRSICSQAEAAGLLSDDHFTVDGTLIETWASLKSFRPKDEEPPVSTGGNRNPAVDFHGKKRRNDTHASVTDPESRLFRKGKGKEARLCFMGHVLMENRNGLVVDTRLTQATGTAEREAALSMASDIPGTHRVTIGADKGYDCKEFVDDLRSLTVTPHVAQKVKGSAIDGRTTRHAGYAVSRKKRKRVEEIFGWMKTVAWLRKARYKGEEKIDWLFTLSAAAYNMVRMRNLGVVASG
;
A
#
# COMPACT_ATOMS: atom_id res chain seq x y z
N MET A 1 -27.08 43.73 -1.15
CA MET A 1 -28.26 43.34 -1.96
C MET A 1 -28.16 41.87 -2.29
N ARG A 2 -29.22 41.08 -2.09
CA ARG A 2 -29.26 39.66 -2.45
C ARG A 2 -29.60 39.53 -3.94
N GLY A 3 -28.77 38.81 -4.70
CA GLY A 3 -29.06 38.51 -6.10
C GLY A 3 -30.25 37.56 -6.25
N PRO A 4 -30.94 37.55 -7.40
CA PRO A 4 -32.05 36.64 -7.66
C PRO A 4 -31.60 35.18 -7.72
N ASP A 5 -32.39 34.29 -7.13
CA ASP A 5 -32.18 32.83 -7.18
C ASP A 5 -32.82 32.26 -8.45
N ILE A 6 -32.08 32.30 -9.55
CA ILE A 6 -32.54 31.86 -10.87
C ILE A 6 -32.14 30.39 -11.08
N GLN A 7 -33.11 29.48 -10.97
CA GLN A 7 -32.94 28.06 -11.29
C GLN A 7 -33.30 27.78 -12.74
N GLN A 8 -32.45 28.21 -13.68
CA GLN A 8 -32.65 27.94 -15.11
C GLN A 8 -31.71 26.81 -15.57
N GLN A 9 -32.29 25.69 -16.01
CA GLN A 9 -31.52 24.59 -16.59
C GLN A 9 -31.05 25.00 -18.00
N LYS A 10 -29.73 25.07 -18.22
CA LYS A 10 -29.18 25.31 -19.55
C LYS A 10 -29.38 24.05 -20.40
N LEU A 11 -29.95 24.20 -21.60
CA LEU A 11 -30.13 23.10 -22.57
C LEU A 11 -28.80 22.48 -23.02
N PHE A 12 -27.72 23.27 -23.05
CA PHE A 12 -26.38 22.81 -23.42
C PHE A 12 -25.33 23.41 -22.48
N SER A 13 -24.37 22.58 -22.04
CA SER A 13 -23.21 22.99 -21.23
C SER A 13 -21.92 22.63 -21.96
N TYR A 14 -21.19 23.64 -22.45
CA TYR A 14 -19.93 23.46 -23.19
C TYR A 14 -18.68 23.40 -22.28
N LEU A 15 -18.87 23.24 -20.97
CA LEU A 15 -17.77 23.29 -19.99
C LEU A 15 -17.15 21.92 -19.81
N SER A 16 -15.85 21.75 -20.05
CA SER A 16 -15.16 20.49 -19.78
C SER A 16 -14.94 20.28 -18.27
N PRO A 17 -14.76 19.03 -17.78
CA PRO A 17 -14.36 18.78 -16.39
C PRO A 17 -13.08 19.53 -16.00
N GLU A 18 -12.14 19.69 -16.93
CA GLU A 18 -10.90 20.47 -16.75
C GLU A 18 -11.18 21.91 -16.30
N SER A 19 -12.17 22.58 -16.90
CA SER A 19 -12.54 23.96 -16.55
C SER A 19 -13.16 24.09 -15.15
N ARG A 20 -13.63 22.98 -14.56
CA ARG A 20 -14.31 22.95 -13.26
C ARG A 20 -13.40 22.63 -12.09
N VAL A 21 -12.23 22.03 -12.35
CA VAL A 21 -11.27 21.70 -11.30
C VAL A 21 -10.30 22.87 -11.11
N PRO A 22 -10.21 23.48 -9.92
CA PRO A 22 -9.29 24.61 -9.69
C PRO A 22 -7.84 24.25 -10.00
N GLN A 23 -7.05 25.20 -10.52
CA GLN A 23 -5.62 24.99 -10.81
C GLN A 23 -4.79 24.68 -9.56
N THR A 24 -5.26 25.13 -8.40
CA THR A 24 -4.66 24.87 -7.09
C THR A 24 -5.10 23.54 -6.47
N HIS A 25 -5.94 22.75 -7.15
CA HIS A 25 -6.51 21.54 -6.57
C HIS A 25 -5.41 20.47 -6.33
N PRO A 26 -5.33 19.87 -5.13
CA PRO A 26 -4.24 18.97 -4.74
C PRO A 26 -4.10 17.68 -5.57
N LEU A 27 -5.14 17.29 -6.32
CA LEU A 27 -5.08 16.15 -7.23
C LEU A 27 -4.37 16.44 -8.56
N ARG A 28 -4.15 17.71 -8.95
CA ARG A 28 -3.43 18.06 -10.19
C ARG A 28 -2.02 17.50 -10.25
N PRO A 29 -1.12 17.79 -9.30
CA PRO A 29 0.21 17.20 -9.31
C PRO A 29 0.16 15.66 -9.20
N ILE A 30 -0.77 15.11 -8.43
CA ILE A 30 -0.95 13.66 -8.29
C ILE A 30 -1.35 13.03 -9.63
N ARG A 31 -2.28 13.64 -10.37
CA ARG A 31 -2.71 13.18 -11.68
C ARG A 31 -1.56 13.19 -12.67
N ILE A 32 -0.74 14.24 -12.68
CA ILE A 32 0.41 14.31 -13.58
C ILE A 32 1.42 13.20 -13.28
N MET A 33 1.72 12.94 -12.00
CA MET A 33 2.60 11.85 -11.61
C MET A 33 2.04 10.47 -12.00
N ALA A 34 0.73 10.28 -11.79
CA ALA A 34 0.03 9.06 -12.19
C ALA A 34 0.03 8.89 -13.73
N ASP A 35 -0.31 9.92 -14.49
CA ASP A 35 -0.38 9.86 -15.96
C ASP A 35 1.01 9.57 -16.57
N LYS A 36 2.09 10.11 -16.00
CA LYS A 36 3.47 9.77 -16.38
C LYS A 36 3.76 8.28 -16.15
N ALA A 37 3.44 7.75 -14.97
CA ALA A 37 3.63 6.34 -14.66
C ALA A 37 2.77 5.42 -15.52
N LEU A 38 1.52 5.80 -15.80
CA LEU A 38 0.62 5.05 -16.67
C LEU A 38 1.12 4.99 -18.12
N LYS A 39 1.70 6.09 -18.62
CA LYS A 39 2.31 6.13 -19.95
C LYS A 39 3.49 5.16 -20.05
N GLU A 40 4.33 5.08 -19.02
CA GLU A 40 5.44 4.12 -18.94
C GLU A 40 4.95 2.67 -18.91
N LEU A 41 3.82 2.39 -18.24
CA LEU A 41 3.22 1.06 -18.13
C LEU A 41 2.39 0.64 -19.36
N SER A 42 2.14 1.54 -20.31
CA SER A 42 1.32 1.27 -21.50
C SER A 42 1.73 0.01 -22.30
N PRO A 43 3.03 -0.33 -22.46
CA PRO A 43 3.43 -1.61 -23.06
C PRO A 43 2.90 -2.83 -22.29
N VAL A 44 3.00 -2.84 -20.96
CA VAL A 44 2.51 -3.93 -20.10
C VAL A 44 1.00 -4.07 -20.20
N PHE A 45 0.28 -2.94 -20.21
CA PHE A 45 -1.16 -2.94 -20.39
C PHE A 45 -1.61 -3.55 -21.72
N ARG A 46 -0.85 -3.36 -22.80
CA ARG A 46 -1.16 -3.96 -24.11
C ARG A 46 -1.05 -5.48 -24.12
N GLU A 47 -0.30 -6.08 -23.21
CA GLU A 47 -0.18 -7.53 -23.07
C GLU A 47 -1.32 -8.13 -22.23
N LEU A 48 -1.83 -7.38 -21.24
CA LEU A 48 -2.93 -7.81 -20.37
C LEU A 48 -4.31 -7.77 -21.04
N TYR A 49 -4.45 -7.05 -22.15
CA TYR A 49 -5.72 -6.82 -22.83
C TYR A 49 -5.71 -7.41 -24.24
N SER A 50 -6.83 -8.07 -24.59
CA SER A 50 -7.01 -8.62 -25.94
C SER A 50 -7.07 -7.51 -26.98
N ARG A 51 -6.43 -7.76 -28.13
CA ARG A 51 -6.50 -6.86 -29.30
C ARG A 51 -7.84 -6.93 -30.04
N THR A 52 -8.69 -7.90 -29.69
CA THR A 52 -9.96 -8.17 -30.37
C THR A 52 -11.11 -8.30 -29.37
N GLY A 53 -12.28 -7.76 -29.72
CA GLY A 53 -13.51 -7.87 -28.93
C GLY A 53 -14.10 -6.50 -28.54
N ARG A 54 -15.16 -6.52 -27.72
CA ARG A 54 -15.78 -5.28 -27.21
C ARG A 54 -14.77 -4.53 -26.34
N PRO A 55 -14.62 -3.20 -26.51
CA PRO A 55 -13.75 -2.39 -25.66
C PRO A 55 -14.08 -2.59 -24.18
N SER A 56 -13.08 -3.00 -23.40
CA SER A 56 -13.12 -3.03 -21.94
C SER A 56 -12.74 -1.69 -21.36
N ILE A 57 -12.90 -1.53 -20.03
CA ILE A 57 -12.43 -0.33 -19.34
C ILE A 57 -10.90 -0.23 -19.51
N PRO A 58 -10.36 0.92 -19.96
CA PRO A 58 -8.92 1.15 -20.05
C PRO A 58 -8.22 0.95 -18.69
N PRO A 59 -7.06 0.27 -18.63
CA PRO A 59 -6.31 0.08 -17.39
C PRO A 59 -5.89 1.40 -16.74
N GLU A 60 -5.65 2.45 -17.52
CA GLU A 60 -5.33 3.79 -17.04
C GLU A 60 -6.51 4.40 -16.28
N GLN A 61 -7.75 4.15 -16.71
CA GLN A 61 -8.95 4.61 -16.01
C GLN A 61 -9.14 3.81 -14.70
N LEU A 62 -8.91 2.49 -14.73
CA LEU A 62 -9.00 1.63 -13.54
C LEU A 62 -7.97 2.00 -12.46
N LEU A 63 -6.71 2.24 -12.84
CA LEU A 63 -5.69 2.64 -11.88
C LEU A 63 -5.98 4.03 -11.29
N ARG A 64 -6.41 4.99 -12.10
CA ARG A 64 -6.79 6.32 -11.58
C ARG A 64 -8.01 6.26 -10.67
N SER A 65 -9.01 5.42 -10.96
CA SER A 65 -10.14 5.22 -10.07
C SER A 65 -9.73 4.51 -8.77
N LEU A 66 -8.78 3.58 -8.81
CA LEU A 66 -8.24 2.93 -7.60
C LEU A 66 -7.40 3.91 -6.75
N LEU A 67 -6.66 4.82 -7.38
CA LEU A 67 -5.99 5.92 -6.67
C LEU A 67 -7.01 6.83 -5.98
N LEU A 68 -8.11 7.21 -6.63
CA LEU A 68 -9.19 7.96 -5.97
C LEU A 68 -9.78 7.19 -4.79
N GLN A 69 -9.97 5.88 -4.97
CA GLN A 69 -10.51 5.01 -3.92
C GLN A 69 -9.63 5.01 -2.67
N ILE A 70 -8.31 5.04 -2.85
CA ILE A 70 -7.33 5.19 -1.77
C ILE A 70 -7.37 6.61 -1.20
N LEU A 71 -7.17 7.63 -2.04
CA LEU A 71 -6.97 9.03 -1.62
C LEU A 71 -8.20 9.62 -0.90
N TYR A 72 -9.41 9.19 -1.27
CA TYR A 72 -10.67 9.62 -0.65
C TYR A 72 -11.27 8.58 0.28
N SER A 73 -10.54 7.50 0.56
CA SER A 73 -11.00 6.42 1.43
C SER A 73 -12.41 5.91 1.06
N ILE A 74 -12.67 5.70 -0.23
CA ILE A 74 -13.97 5.24 -0.72
C ILE A 74 -14.13 3.74 -0.42
N ARG A 75 -15.19 3.39 0.31
CA ARG A 75 -15.30 2.10 1.01
C ARG A 75 -15.61 0.91 0.10
N SER A 76 -16.18 1.14 -1.07
CA SER A 76 -16.59 0.08 -2.00
C SER A 76 -16.44 0.52 -3.45
N GLU A 77 -16.35 -0.46 -4.35
CA GLU A 77 -16.29 -0.20 -5.79
C GLU A 77 -17.64 0.31 -6.31
N ARG A 78 -18.75 -0.13 -5.71
CA ARG A 78 -20.08 0.43 -5.98
C ARG A 78 -20.15 1.92 -5.67
N MET A 79 -19.67 2.33 -4.49
CA MET A 79 -19.62 3.75 -4.11
C MET A 79 -18.65 4.54 -4.99
N LEU A 80 -17.54 3.94 -5.43
CA LEU A 80 -16.60 4.57 -6.36
C LEU A 80 -17.26 4.85 -7.72
N VAL A 81 -17.94 3.85 -8.28
CA VAL A 81 -18.69 3.98 -9.54
C VAL A 81 -19.80 5.02 -9.40
N GLU A 82 -20.54 5.00 -8.29
CA GLU A 82 -21.58 5.99 -8.00
C GLU A 82 -20.99 7.41 -7.92
N GLN A 83 -19.85 7.60 -7.25
CA GLN A 83 -19.18 8.90 -7.21
C GLN A 83 -18.68 9.34 -8.59
N LEU A 84 -18.20 8.42 -9.43
CA LEU A 84 -17.81 8.74 -10.80
C LEU A 84 -18.99 9.13 -11.68
N ASP A 85 -20.22 8.77 -11.32
CA ASP A 85 -21.41 9.14 -12.07
C ASP A 85 -21.69 10.66 -11.96
N TYR A 86 -21.59 11.23 -10.75
CA TYR A 86 -21.97 12.63 -10.50
C TYR A 86 -20.82 13.58 -10.13
N ASN A 87 -19.64 13.08 -9.73
CA ASN A 87 -18.56 13.93 -9.22
C ASN A 87 -17.60 14.35 -10.34
N LEU A 88 -17.74 15.59 -10.81
CA LEU A 88 -16.91 16.16 -11.88
C LEU A 88 -15.40 16.10 -11.57
N LEU A 89 -14.99 16.23 -10.32
CA LEU A 89 -13.58 16.12 -9.92
C LEU A 89 -13.06 14.70 -10.15
N PHE A 90 -13.87 13.69 -9.83
CA PHE A 90 -13.47 12.29 -9.98
C PHE A 90 -13.45 11.90 -11.45
N ARG A 91 -14.46 12.32 -12.22
CA ARG A 91 -14.49 12.15 -13.67
C ARG A 91 -13.28 12.79 -14.34
N TRP A 92 -12.97 14.03 -13.96
CA TRP A 92 -11.76 14.72 -14.41
C TRP A 92 -10.51 13.89 -14.11
N PHE A 93 -10.30 13.45 -12.86
CA PHE A 93 -9.10 12.70 -12.48
C PHE A 93 -8.97 11.38 -13.26
N VAL A 94 -10.08 10.65 -13.43
CA VAL A 94 -10.14 9.40 -14.20
C VAL A 94 -10.14 9.63 -15.72
N GLY A 95 -10.28 10.87 -16.19
CA GLY A 95 -10.26 11.21 -17.61
C GLY A 95 -11.52 10.79 -18.34
N LEU A 96 -12.66 10.81 -17.66
CA LEU A 96 -14.00 10.64 -18.24
C LEU A 96 -14.53 12.01 -18.69
N SER A 97 -15.29 12.05 -19.79
CA SER A 97 -16.04 13.26 -20.19
C SER A 97 -17.18 13.53 -19.19
N MET A 98 -17.94 14.63 -19.28
CA MET A 98 -19.08 14.82 -18.36
C MET A 98 -20.25 13.87 -18.66
N ASP A 99 -20.44 13.56 -19.94
CA ASP A 99 -21.64 12.92 -20.49
C ASP A 99 -21.42 11.44 -20.84
N GLU A 100 -20.19 10.94 -20.70
CA GLU A 100 -19.85 9.52 -20.87
C GLU A 100 -20.57 8.65 -19.81
N ALA A 101 -21.28 7.62 -20.26
CA ALA A 101 -21.94 6.69 -19.35
C ALA A 101 -20.91 5.99 -18.44
N ILE A 102 -21.16 5.97 -17.13
CA ILE A 102 -20.28 5.27 -16.20
C ILE A 102 -20.45 3.75 -16.32
N TRP A 103 -19.39 3.01 -16.01
CA TRP A 103 -19.39 1.55 -16.05
C TRP A 103 -20.27 0.97 -14.96
N ASP A 104 -20.90 -0.17 -15.23
CA ASP A 104 -21.53 -0.97 -14.16
C ASP A 104 -20.48 -1.49 -13.16
N HIS A 105 -20.85 -1.55 -11.87
CA HIS A 105 -19.91 -1.92 -10.81
C HIS A 105 -19.41 -3.38 -10.92
N SER A 106 -20.21 -4.29 -11.48
CA SER A 106 -19.81 -5.68 -11.68
C SER A 106 -18.79 -5.79 -12.82
N VAL A 107 -19.00 -5.02 -13.89
CA VAL A 107 -18.05 -4.89 -15.00
C VAL A 107 -16.75 -4.27 -14.52
N TYR A 108 -16.81 -3.23 -13.69
CA TYR A 108 -15.64 -2.65 -13.04
C TYR A 108 -14.85 -3.69 -12.24
N SER A 109 -15.54 -4.42 -11.35
CA SER A 109 -14.92 -5.43 -10.48
C SER A 109 -14.15 -6.47 -11.29
N LYS A 110 -14.76 -6.99 -12.38
CA LYS A 110 -14.16 -7.99 -13.28
C LYS A 110 -12.96 -7.44 -14.05
N ASN A 111 -13.02 -6.21 -14.53
CA ASN A 111 -11.88 -5.61 -15.24
C ASN A 111 -10.71 -5.31 -14.30
N ARG A 112 -11.02 -4.83 -13.08
CA ARG A 112 -10.01 -4.60 -12.05
C ARG A 112 -9.23 -5.86 -11.69
N GLU A 113 -9.84 -7.06 -11.72
CA GLU A 113 -9.09 -8.32 -11.47
C GLU A 113 -7.89 -8.50 -12.40
N ARG A 114 -7.95 -7.99 -13.64
CA ARG A 114 -6.87 -8.09 -14.62
C ARG A 114 -5.63 -7.29 -14.26
N ILE A 115 -5.75 -6.34 -13.32
CA ILE A 115 -4.65 -5.45 -12.92
C ILE A 115 -4.25 -5.67 -11.46
N LEU A 116 -4.89 -6.59 -10.73
CA LEU A 116 -4.55 -6.95 -9.34
C LEU A 116 -3.36 -7.93 -9.29
N HIS A 117 -2.31 -7.65 -10.06
CA HIS A 117 -1.07 -8.44 -10.08
C HIS A 117 0.05 -7.66 -9.41
N SER A 118 0.70 -8.24 -8.40
CA SER A 118 1.71 -7.55 -7.58
C SER A 118 2.75 -6.80 -8.42
N ASP A 119 3.26 -7.44 -9.48
CA ASP A 119 4.26 -6.85 -10.38
C ASP A 119 3.84 -5.49 -10.96
N LEU A 120 2.57 -5.33 -11.32
CA LEU A 120 2.05 -4.07 -11.88
C LEU A 120 2.05 -2.94 -10.83
N ALA A 121 1.72 -3.25 -9.58
CA ALA A 121 1.81 -2.27 -8.50
C ALA A 121 3.28 -1.92 -8.18
N VAL A 122 4.19 -2.92 -8.22
CA VAL A 122 5.63 -2.71 -8.03
C VAL A 122 6.20 -1.82 -9.14
N MET A 123 5.86 -2.09 -10.41
CA MET A 123 6.29 -1.25 -11.54
C MET A 123 5.73 0.17 -11.43
N PHE A 124 4.48 0.33 -11.01
CA PHE A 124 3.89 1.65 -10.76
C PHE A 124 4.61 2.40 -9.64
N LEU A 125 4.88 1.75 -8.50
CA LEU A 125 5.67 2.34 -7.40
C LEU A 125 7.06 2.74 -7.87
N ARG A 126 7.76 1.87 -8.62
CA ARG A 126 9.09 2.17 -9.18
C ARG A 126 9.07 3.40 -10.08
N SER A 127 8.08 3.54 -10.96
CA SER A 127 7.92 4.75 -11.79
C SER A 127 7.77 6.02 -10.93
N ILE A 128 6.96 5.96 -9.85
CA ILE A 128 6.83 7.09 -8.92
C ILE A 128 8.16 7.38 -8.20
N CYS A 129 8.92 6.35 -7.82
CA CYS A 129 10.26 6.51 -7.24
C CYS A 129 11.24 7.14 -8.24
N SER A 130 11.26 6.73 -9.51
CA SER A 130 12.08 7.35 -10.55
C SER A 130 11.73 8.82 -10.78
N GLN A 131 10.45 9.19 -10.70
CA GLN A 131 10.04 10.60 -10.72
C GLN A 131 10.55 11.38 -9.50
N ALA A 132 10.59 10.75 -8.31
CA ALA A 132 11.15 11.36 -7.11
C ALA A 132 12.68 11.52 -7.19
N GLU A 133 13.37 10.54 -7.76
CA GLU A 133 14.81 10.60 -8.03
C GLU A 133 15.15 11.74 -9.00
N ALA A 134 14.42 11.83 -10.13
CA ALA A 134 14.57 12.91 -11.10
C ALA A 134 14.31 14.31 -10.50
N ALA A 135 13.45 14.39 -9.47
CA ALA A 135 13.19 15.61 -8.71
C ALA A 135 14.21 15.86 -7.56
N GLY A 136 15.26 15.04 -7.43
CA GLY A 136 16.27 15.15 -6.37
C GLY A 136 15.74 14.87 -4.96
N LEU A 137 14.63 14.13 -4.86
CA LEU A 137 13.97 13.82 -3.59
C LEU A 137 14.39 12.49 -2.97
N LEU A 138 15.06 11.60 -3.71
CA LEU A 138 15.60 10.37 -3.15
C LEU A 138 17.08 10.52 -2.84
N SER A 139 17.53 9.77 -1.83
CA SER A 139 18.93 9.51 -1.52
C SER A 139 19.11 8.01 -1.49
N ASP A 140 20.29 7.57 -1.91
CA ASP A 140 20.73 6.19 -1.98
C ASP A 140 21.60 5.78 -0.79
N ASP A 141 21.73 6.64 0.24
CA ASP A 141 22.66 6.40 1.37
C ASP A 141 21.97 5.81 2.61
N HIS A 142 20.76 6.29 2.91
CA HIS A 142 20.18 6.16 4.24
C HIS A 142 18.72 5.73 4.20
N PHE A 143 18.47 4.50 4.63
CA PHE A 143 17.15 3.90 4.63
C PHE A 143 16.67 3.55 6.05
N THR A 144 15.39 3.23 6.15
CA THR A 144 14.73 2.67 7.33
C THR A 144 13.85 1.52 6.89
N VAL A 145 13.94 0.39 7.57
CA VAL A 145 13.00 -0.72 7.40
C VAL A 145 12.16 -0.89 8.66
N ASP A 146 10.87 -1.12 8.45
CA ASP A 146 9.94 -1.44 9.54
C ASP A 146 8.74 -2.24 9.00
N GLY A 147 8.05 -2.92 9.90
CA GLY A 147 6.93 -3.82 9.62
C GLY A 147 5.63 -3.36 10.26
N THR A 148 4.51 -3.75 9.65
CA THR A 148 3.19 -3.46 10.19
C THR A 148 2.20 -4.58 9.96
N LEU A 149 1.37 -4.88 10.97
CA LEU A 149 0.31 -5.86 10.83
C LEU A 149 -0.85 -5.30 10.00
N ILE A 150 -1.31 -6.09 9.04
CA ILE A 150 -2.47 -5.83 8.19
C ILE A 150 -3.51 -6.90 8.52
N GLU A 151 -4.53 -6.52 9.28
CA GLU A 151 -5.58 -7.44 9.71
C GLU A 151 -6.45 -7.87 8.52
N THR A 152 -6.90 -9.12 8.50
CA THR A 152 -7.85 -9.61 7.50
C THR A 152 -9.29 -9.45 7.98
N TRP A 153 -10.26 -9.53 7.07
CA TRP A 153 -11.68 -9.64 7.45
C TRP A 153 -12.09 -11.05 7.91
N ALA A 154 -11.16 -12.01 7.93
CA ALA A 154 -11.45 -13.35 8.40
C ALA A 154 -11.73 -13.34 9.91
N SER A 155 -12.86 -13.96 10.29
CA SER A 155 -13.21 -14.11 11.70
C SER A 155 -12.29 -15.13 12.38
N LEU A 156 -11.95 -14.93 13.65
CA LEU A 156 -11.30 -15.99 14.46
C LEU A 156 -12.13 -17.27 14.57
N LYS A 157 -13.45 -17.20 14.28
CA LYS A 157 -14.32 -18.38 14.16
C LYS A 157 -14.05 -19.22 12.92
N SER A 158 -13.48 -18.61 11.88
CA SER A 158 -13.04 -19.30 10.67
C SER A 158 -11.71 -20.05 10.87
N PHE A 159 -10.96 -19.73 11.94
CA PHE A 159 -9.69 -20.39 12.25
C PHE A 159 -9.94 -21.75 12.91
N ARG A 160 -9.79 -22.81 12.12
CA ARG A 160 -10.16 -24.20 12.46
C ARG A 160 -9.01 -25.16 12.20
N PRO A 161 -9.01 -26.36 12.81
CA PRO A 161 -8.06 -27.41 12.49
C PRO A 161 -8.02 -27.68 10.98
N LYS A 162 -6.83 -27.90 10.42
CA LYS A 162 -6.67 -28.18 8.99
C LYS A 162 -7.28 -29.52 8.55
N ASP A 163 -7.40 -30.46 9.49
CA ASP A 163 -7.91 -31.81 9.26
C ASP A 163 -9.46 -31.89 9.36
N GLU A 164 -10.13 -30.79 9.73
CA GLU A 164 -11.59 -30.70 9.67
C GLU A 164 -12.02 -30.22 8.28
N GLU A 165 -12.89 -31.00 7.61
CA GLU A 165 -13.53 -30.54 6.38
C GLU A 165 -14.32 -29.24 6.64
N PRO A 166 -14.26 -28.26 5.72
CA PRO A 166 -15.05 -27.05 5.84
C PRO A 166 -16.55 -27.44 5.87
N PRO A 167 -17.34 -26.88 6.81
CA PRO A 167 -18.75 -27.21 6.88
C PRO A 167 -19.43 -26.80 5.57
N VAL A 168 -20.28 -27.66 5.02
CA VAL A 168 -21.15 -27.33 3.89
C VAL A 168 -21.94 -26.07 4.27
N SER A 169 -21.94 -25.04 3.43
CA SER A 169 -22.64 -23.79 3.73
C SER A 169 -24.15 -24.02 3.70
N THR A 170 -24.72 -24.48 4.81
CA THR A 170 -26.16 -24.64 4.96
C THR A 170 -26.80 -23.28 5.18
N GLY A 171 -26.95 -22.47 4.11
CA GLY A 171 -27.94 -21.39 3.88
C GLY A 171 -28.34 -20.41 5.01
N GLY A 172 -27.68 -20.44 6.17
CA GLY A 172 -28.12 -19.83 7.41
C GLY A 172 -27.17 -18.71 7.77
N ASN A 173 -27.71 -17.50 7.86
CA ASN A 173 -26.99 -16.24 8.07
C ASN A 173 -26.39 -16.09 9.49
N ARG A 174 -26.01 -17.18 10.16
CA ARG A 174 -25.46 -17.19 11.52
C ARG A 174 -24.16 -17.97 11.60
N ASN A 175 -23.09 -17.28 11.98
CA ASN A 175 -21.83 -17.92 12.36
C ASN A 175 -22.10 -18.94 13.49
N PRO A 176 -21.68 -20.21 13.38
CA PRO A 176 -21.89 -21.20 14.43
C PRO A 176 -21.31 -20.71 15.76
N ALA A 177 -22.02 -21.02 16.86
CA ALA A 177 -21.54 -20.79 18.21
C ALA A 177 -20.45 -21.82 18.50
N VAL A 178 -19.20 -21.43 18.31
CA VAL A 178 -18.06 -22.28 18.64
C VAL A 178 -17.44 -21.72 19.90
N ASP A 179 -17.42 -22.52 20.98
CA ASP A 179 -16.72 -22.19 22.21
C ASP A 179 -15.23 -22.53 22.05
N PHE A 180 -14.38 -21.57 22.42
CA PHE A 180 -12.94 -21.61 22.21
C PHE A 180 -12.14 -21.64 23.51
N HIS A 181 -12.81 -21.67 24.68
CA HIS A 181 -12.12 -21.69 25.97
C HIS A 181 -11.23 -22.94 26.12
N GLY A 182 -9.95 -22.74 26.48
CA GLY A 182 -8.99 -23.80 26.80
C GLY A 182 -8.25 -24.44 25.62
N LYS A 183 -8.65 -24.20 24.36
CA LYS A 183 -8.01 -24.83 23.20
C LYS A 183 -6.83 -24.00 22.67
N LYS A 184 -5.64 -24.61 22.57
CA LYS A 184 -4.44 -23.96 22.01
C LYS A 184 -4.48 -23.98 20.49
N ARG A 185 -4.64 -22.80 19.88
CA ARG A 185 -4.68 -22.60 18.43
C ARG A 185 -3.32 -22.14 17.93
N ARG A 186 -2.82 -22.76 16.87
CA ARG A 186 -1.50 -22.47 16.29
C ARG A 186 -1.58 -22.56 14.76
N ASN A 187 -0.69 -21.84 14.06
CA ASN A 187 -0.68 -21.78 12.59
C ASN A 187 -0.24 -23.10 11.91
N ASP A 188 0.40 -24.00 12.65
CA ASP A 188 0.78 -25.35 12.19
C ASP A 188 -0.46 -26.25 12.01
N THR A 189 -1.37 -26.21 12.97
CA THR A 189 -2.52 -27.10 13.14
C THR A 189 -3.83 -26.48 12.64
N HIS A 190 -3.91 -25.15 12.59
CA HIS A 190 -5.13 -24.43 12.23
C HIS A 190 -4.90 -23.47 11.07
N ALA A 191 -5.94 -23.26 10.27
CA ALA A 191 -6.00 -22.27 9.19
C ALA A 191 -7.38 -21.61 9.15
N SER A 192 -7.48 -20.41 8.56
CA SER A 192 -8.77 -19.78 8.33
C SER A 192 -9.44 -20.39 7.10
N VAL A 193 -10.69 -20.84 7.22
CA VAL A 193 -11.49 -21.22 6.05
C VAL A 193 -11.91 -20.03 5.18
N THR A 194 -11.80 -18.80 5.70
CA THR A 194 -12.17 -17.57 4.98
C THR A 194 -11.01 -16.96 4.21
N ASP A 195 -9.80 -17.03 4.78
CA ASP A 195 -8.54 -16.55 4.19
C ASP A 195 -7.37 -17.44 4.65
N PRO A 196 -7.13 -18.58 3.99
CA PRO A 196 -6.20 -19.63 4.45
C PRO A 196 -4.73 -19.19 4.61
N GLU A 197 -4.33 -18.16 3.88
CA GLU A 197 -2.96 -17.62 3.90
C GLU A 197 -2.73 -16.68 5.10
N SER A 198 -3.79 -16.17 5.70
CA SER A 198 -3.70 -15.33 6.90
C SER A 198 -3.17 -16.12 8.11
N ARG A 199 -2.32 -15.48 8.92
CA ARG A 199 -1.71 -16.11 10.10
C ARG A 199 -2.24 -15.51 11.39
N LEU A 200 -2.46 -16.36 12.39
CA LEU A 200 -2.76 -15.95 13.75
C LEU A 200 -1.49 -15.37 14.37
N PHE A 201 -1.49 -14.08 14.65
CA PHE A 201 -0.33 -13.38 15.19
C PHE A 201 -0.72 -12.47 16.37
N ARG A 202 0.22 -12.29 17.30
CA ARG A 202 0.06 -11.47 18.51
C ARG A 202 1.25 -10.51 18.64
N LYS A 203 0.99 -9.20 18.55
CA LYS A 203 2.05 -8.17 18.58
C LYS A 203 2.82 -8.08 19.92
N GLY A 204 2.25 -8.57 21.02
CA GLY A 204 2.93 -8.57 22.31
C GLY A 204 2.09 -9.15 23.45
N LYS A 205 2.72 -9.33 24.62
CA LYS A 205 2.04 -9.78 25.84
C LYS A 205 0.86 -8.85 26.16
N GLY A 206 -0.29 -9.42 26.51
CA GLY A 206 -1.52 -8.67 26.81
C GLY A 206 -2.30 -8.17 25.60
N LYS A 207 -1.77 -8.23 24.36
CA LYS A 207 -2.52 -7.89 23.16
C LYS A 207 -3.33 -9.06 22.64
N GLU A 208 -4.43 -8.77 21.95
CA GLU A 208 -5.24 -9.79 21.28
C GLU A 208 -4.48 -10.41 20.09
N ALA A 209 -4.76 -11.68 19.83
CA ALA A 209 -4.30 -12.34 18.62
C ALA A 209 -5.28 -12.06 17.47
N ARG A 210 -4.76 -11.81 16.28
CA ARG A 210 -5.56 -11.47 15.10
C ARG A 210 -5.07 -12.29 13.91
N LEU A 211 -5.95 -12.50 12.93
CA LEU A 211 -5.58 -13.07 11.63
C LEU A 211 -5.07 -11.93 10.74
N CYS A 212 -3.79 -11.95 10.41
CA CYS A 212 -3.16 -10.86 9.68
C CYS A 212 -2.03 -11.34 8.76
N PHE A 213 -1.70 -10.45 7.83
CA PHE A 213 -0.43 -10.43 7.10
C PHE A 213 0.48 -9.38 7.74
N MET A 214 1.72 -9.32 7.25
CA MET A 214 2.71 -8.33 7.66
C MET A 214 3.21 -7.60 6.42
N GLY A 215 2.93 -6.29 6.37
CA GLY A 215 3.43 -5.39 5.35
C GLY A 215 4.70 -4.69 5.83
N HIS A 216 5.72 -4.69 5.00
CA HIS A 216 7.04 -4.13 5.28
C HIS A 216 7.32 -2.98 4.33
N VAL A 217 7.95 -1.93 4.83
CA VAL A 217 8.34 -0.76 4.04
C VAL A 217 9.83 -0.52 4.20
N LEU A 218 10.52 -0.33 3.08
CA LEU A 218 11.81 0.33 3.04
C LEU A 218 11.59 1.82 2.71
N MET A 219 11.98 2.70 3.61
CA MET A 219 11.81 4.15 3.52
C MET A 219 13.16 4.84 3.35
N GLU A 220 13.25 5.74 2.39
CA GLU A 220 14.35 6.71 2.26
C GLU A 220 14.27 7.79 3.36
N ASN A 221 15.36 8.04 4.09
CA ASN A 221 15.34 8.81 5.34
C ASN A 221 15.26 10.33 5.18
N ARG A 222 15.78 10.91 4.09
CA ARG A 222 15.85 12.36 3.85
C ARG A 222 14.45 12.94 3.76
N ASN A 223 13.61 12.34 2.92
CA ASN A 223 12.28 12.86 2.58
C ASN A 223 11.13 11.99 3.06
N GLY A 224 11.41 10.75 3.50
CA GLY A 224 10.40 9.83 4.02
C GLY A 224 9.56 9.24 2.91
N LEU A 225 10.18 8.89 1.79
CA LEU A 225 9.53 8.25 0.66
C LEU A 225 9.71 6.74 0.75
N VAL A 226 8.68 5.98 0.38
CA VAL A 226 8.75 4.53 0.27
C VAL A 226 9.53 4.17 -0.99
N VAL A 227 10.54 3.31 -0.89
CA VAL A 227 11.33 2.85 -2.04
C VAL A 227 11.14 1.37 -2.34
N ASP A 228 10.73 0.58 -1.34
CA ASP A 228 10.37 -0.83 -1.52
C ASP A 228 9.24 -1.21 -0.54
N THR A 229 8.41 -2.17 -0.94
CA THR A 229 7.31 -2.73 -0.15
C THR A 229 7.22 -4.23 -0.33
N ARG A 230 6.92 -4.95 0.76
CA ARG A 230 6.65 -6.39 0.69
C ARG A 230 5.53 -6.76 1.63
N LEU A 231 4.61 -7.58 1.18
CA LEU A 231 3.74 -8.33 2.06
C LEU A 231 4.31 -9.73 2.31
N THR A 232 4.14 -10.21 3.53
CA THR A 232 4.48 -11.59 3.91
C THR A 232 3.44 -12.13 4.87
N GLN A 233 3.42 -13.44 5.05
CA GLN A 233 2.70 -14.06 6.16
C GLN A 233 3.28 -13.60 7.51
N ALA A 234 2.41 -13.35 8.49
CA ALA A 234 2.84 -12.89 9.80
C ALA A 234 3.49 -14.01 10.63
N THR A 235 4.81 -14.16 10.51
CA THR A 235 5.65 -15.09 11.31
C THR A 235 6.51 -14.31 12.32
N GLY A 236 7.21 -15.02 13.21
CA GLY A 236 8.12 -14.39 14.18
C GLY A 236 9.44 -13.89 13.59
N THR A 237 9.74 -14.23 12.34
CA THR A 237 10.98 -13.89 11.62
C THR A 237 10.72 -13.01 10.39
N ALA A 238 9.48 -12.92 9.91
CA ALA A 238 9.08 -12.20 8.70
C ALA A 238 9.64 -10.78 8.61
N GLU A 239 9.63 -10.01 9.71
CA GLU A 239 10.20 -8.65 9.73
C GLU A 239 11.68 -8.62 9.33
N ARG A 240 12.47 -9.57 9.84
CA ARG A 240 13.91 -9.65 9.61
C ARG A 240 14.22 -10.21 8.23
N GLU A 241 13.51 -11.26 7.82
CA GLU A 241 13.64 -11.88 6.50
C GLU A 241 13.31 -10.87 5.40
N ALA A 242 12.18 -10.17 5.51
CA ALA A 242 11.80 -9.12 4.57
C ALA A 242 12.82 -7.98 4.56
N ALA A 243 13.32 -7.56 5.73
CA ALA A 243 14.31 -6.50 5.82
C ALA A 243 15.64 -6.86 5.15
N LEU A 244 16.12 -8.10 5.29
CA LEU A 244 17.34 -8.55 4.62
C LEU A 244 17.15 -8.61 3.11
N SER A 245 16.01 -9.11 2.65
CA SER A 245 15.75 -9.18 1.22
C SER A 245 15.48 -7.79 0.61
N MET A 246 14.90 -6.85 1.35
CA MET A 246 14.85 -5.43 0.96
C MET A 246 16.24 -4.82 0.87
N ALA A 247 17.12 -5.16 1.83
CA ALA A 247 18.49 -4.65 1.86
C ALA A 247 19.32 -5.14 0.67
N SER A 248 19.14 -6.42 0.25
CA SER A 248 19.85 -6.97 -0.90
C SER A 248 19.45 -6.34 -2.23
N ASP A 249 18.23 -5.82 -2.31
CA ASP A 249 17.67 -5.27 -3.54
C ASP A 249 17.90 -3.75 -3.67
N ILE A 250 18.57 -3.13 -2.68
CA ILE A 250 19.00 -1.72 -2.77
C ILE A 250 20.02 -1.63 -3.92
N PRO A 251 19.78 -0.79 -4.93
CA PRO A 251 20.68 -0.68 -6.07
C PRO A 251 22.01 -0.04 -5.67
N GLY A 252 23.08 -0.46 -6.33
CA GLY A 252 24.43 0.08 -6.14
C GLY A 252 25.36 -0.87 -5.41
N THR A 253 26.65 -0.50 -5.37
CA THR A 253 27.70 -1.26 -4.66
C THR A 253 28.32 -0.47 -3.52
N HIS A 254 27.84 0.76 -3.29
CA HIS A 254 28.33 1.60 -2.19
C HIS A 254 27.69 1.18 -0.87
N ARG A 255 28.34 1.60 0.21
CA ARG A 255 27.87 1.30 1.56
C ARG A 255 26.66 2.16 1.89
N VAL A 256 25.54 1.51 2.18
CA VAL A 256 24.32 2.16 2.67
C VAL A 256 24.10 1.92 4.15
N THR A 257 23.14 2.61 4.75
CA THR A 257 22.74 2.41 6.16
C THR A 257 21.26 2.06 6.25
N ILE A 258 20.91 1.05 7.04
CA ILE A 258 19.51 0.69 7.30
C ILE A 258 19.18 0.89 8.77
N GLY A 259 18.26 1.81 9.04
CA GLY A 259 17.66 2.01 10.36
C GLY A 259 16.55 1.00 10.62
N ALA A 260 16.53 0.42 11.82
CA ALA A 260 15.43 -0.46 12.23
C ALA A 260 15.08 -0.26 13.72
N ASP A 261 13.95 -0.85 14.12
CA ASP A 261 13.47 -0.78 15.49
C ASP A 261 14.32 -1.66 16.44
N LYS A 262 13.97 -1.75 17.74
CA LYS A 262 14.75 -2.53 18.70
C LYS A 262 14.58 -4.05 18.55
N GLY A 263 13.48 -4.50 17.97
CA GLY A 263 13.19 -5.91 17.70
C GLY A 263 14.22 -6.55 16.77
N TYR A 264 14.79 -5.76 15.85
CA TYR A 264 15.83 -6.19 14.92
C TYR A 264 17.22 -6.35 15.53
N ASP A 265 17.47 -5.89 16.77
CA ASP A 265 18.79 -5.93 17.40
C ASP A 265 19.15 -7.36 17.87
N CYS A 266 19.50 -8.22 16.91
CA CYS A 266 19.96 -9.58 17.13
C CYS A 266 21.21 -9.85 16.28
N LYS A 267 22.08 -10.72 16.79
CA LYS A 267 23.42 -10.95 16.21
C LYS A 267 23.34 -11.36 14.73
N GLU A 268 22.51 -12.35 14.43
CA GLU A 268 22.29 -12.87 13.08
C GLU A 268 21.93 -11.76 12.09
N PHE A 269 20.87 -10.99 12.36
CA PHE A 269 20.44 -9.89 11.48
C PHE A 269 21.51 -8.80 11.31
N VAL A 270 22.26 -8.48 12.37
CA VAL A 270 23.33 -7.47 12.32
C VAL A 270 24.50 -7.95 11.47
N ASP A 271 24.89 -9.22 11.60
CA ASP A 271 25.97 -9.84 10.84
C ASP A 271 25.57 -9.99 9.36
N ASP A 272 24.32 -10.39 9.09
CA ASP A 272 23.77 -10.49 7.74
C ASP A 272 23.78 -9.13 7.01
N LEU A 273 23.30 -8.06 7.66
CA LEU A 273 23.37 -6.71 7.07
C LEU A 273 24.81 -6.30 6.75
N ARG A 274 25.76 -6.59 7.65
CA ARG A 274 27.18 -6.28 7.43
C ARG A 274 27.75 -7.05 6.25
N SER A 275 27.33 -8.31 6.05
CA SER A 275 27.74 -9.12 4.91
C SER A 275 27.25 -8.54 3.57
N LEU A 276 26.10 -7.86 3.58
CA LEU A 276 25.55 -7.12 2.45
C LEU A 276 26.15 -5.71 2.28
N THR A 277 27.26 -5.41 2.96
CA THR A 277 27.87 -4.06 2.98
C THR A 277 26.92 -2.97 3.52
N VAL A 278 25.89 -3.35 4.28
CA VAL A 278 24.96 -2.43 4.91
C VAL A 278 25.38 -2.14 6.35
N THR A 279 25.44 -0.86 6.70
CA THR A 279 25.70 -0.44 8.08
C THR A 279 24.39 -0.46 8.89
N PRO A 280 24.30 -1.29 9.95
CA PRO A 280 23.05 -1.48 10.67
C PRO A 280 22.82 -0.34 11.66
N HIS A 281 21.89 0.58 11.35
CA HIS A 281 21.43 1.67 12.24
C HIS A 281 20.25 1.24 13.12
N VAL A 282 20.33 0.02 13.65
CA VAL A 282 19.28 -0.62 14.48
C VAL A 282 19.28 -0.04 15.90
N ALA A 283 18.11 0.08 16.54
CA ALA A 283 18.04 0.57 17.93
C ALA A 283 18.71 -0.40 18.91
N GLN A 284 19.69 0.07 19.68
CA GLN A 284 20.33 -0.74 20.72
C GLN A 284 19.35 -1.19 21.82
N LYS A 285 19.44 -2.47 22.19
CA LYS A 285 18.92 -3.04 23.43
C LYS A 285 19.76 -2.55 24.62
N VAL A 286 19.13 -2.50 25.79
CA VAL A 286 19.78 -2.07 27.05
C VAL A 286 20.82 -3.10 27.51
N LYS A 287 20.57 -4.39 27.26
CA LYS A 287 21.47 -5.50 27.59
C LYS A 287 21.56 -6.43 26.38
N GLY A 288 22.76 -6.93 26.09
CA GLY A 288 23.00 -7.91 25.01
C GLY A 288 22.74 -7.36 23.61
N SER A 289 23.00 -6.07 23.37
CA SER A 289 22.90 -5.45 22.03
C SER A 289 23.94 -6.05 21.09
N ALA A 290 23.51 -6.40 19.87
CA ALA A 290 24.40 -6.81 18.79
C ALA A 290 25.03 -5.61 18.08
N ILE A 291 24.38 -4.44 18.17
CA ILE A 291 24.94 -3.18 17.69
C ILE A 291 26.04 -2.68 18.64
N ASP A 292 27.22 -2.43 18.08
CA ASP A 292 28.44 -2.04 18.79
C ASP A 292 28.91 -0.62 18.41
N GLY A 293 30.05 -0.21 19.00
CA GLY A 293 30.66 1.10 18.78
C GLY A 293 31.05 1.41 17.33
N ARG A 294 31.15 0.41 16.44
CA ARG A 294 31.45 0.63 15.01
C ARG A 294 30.31 1.39 14.33
N THR A 295 29.07 1.15 14.77
CA THR A 295 27.90 1.90 14.30
C THR A 295 27.70 3.17 15.13
N THR A 296 27.67 3.04 16.46
CA THR A 296 27.10 4.10 17.32
C THR A 296 28.00 5.32 17.51
N ARG A 297 29.30 5.19 17.24
CA ARG A 297 30.24 6.33 17.32
C ARG A 297 29.99 7.42 16.27
N HIS A 298 29.28 7.10 15.19
CA HIS A 298 29.07 8.02 14.08
C HIS A 298 27.83 8.89 14.31
N ALA A 299 27.93 10.20 14.07
CA ALA A 299 26.80 11.13 14.21
C ALA A 299 25.58 10.74 13.34
N GLY A 300 25.83 10.12 12.17
CA GLY A 300 24.79 9.59 11.28
C GLY A 300 23.85 8.57 11.95
N TYR A 301 24.35 7.79 12.90
CA TYR A 301 23.51 6.86 13.68
C TYR A 301 22.45 7.62 14.48
N ALA A 302 22.85 8.67 15.21
CA ALA A 302 21.93 9.49 16.00
C ALA A 302 20.89 10.22 15.14
N VAL A 303 21.28 10.66 13.93
CA VAL A 303 20.35 11.28 12.97
C VAL A 303 19.36 10.24 12.42
N SER A 304 19.86 9.09 11.97
CA SER A 304 19.03 7.99 11.46
C SER A 304 17.99 7.53 12.48
N ARG A 305 18.37 7.41 13.76
CA ARG A 305 17.45 7.12 14.86
C ARG A 305 16.26 8.08 14.96
N LYS A 306 16.47 9.37 14.66
CA LYS A 306 15.40 10.38 14.63
C LYS A 306 14.55 10.27 13.38
N LYS A 307 15.19 10.14 12.21
CA LYS A 307 14.52 10.05 10.89
C LYS A 307 13.67 8.80 10.74
N ARG A 308 14.12 7.66 11.30
CA ARG A 308 13.40 6.38 11.31
C ARG A 308 11.94 6.50 11.73
N LYS A 309 11.64 7.41 12.66
CA LYS A 309 10.27 7.63 13.18
C LYS A 309 9.27 8.04 12.09
N ARG A 310 9.72 8.58 10.94
CA ARG A 310 8.85 8.94 9.82
C ARG A 310 8.16 7.72 9.19
N VAL A 311 8.69 6.50 9.37
CA VAL A 311 8.00 5.28 8.90
C VAL A 311 6.62 5.11 9.55
N GLU A 312 6.44 5.63 10.78
CA GLU A 312 5.14 5.64 11.45
C GLU A 312 4.13 6.58 10.77
N GLU A 313 4.59 7.65 10.09
CA GLU A 313 3.72 8.51 9.29
C GLU A 313 3.18 7.75 8.06
N ILE A 314 4.03 6.92 7.43
CA ILE A 314 3.66 6.05 6.30
C ILE A 314 2.59 5.05 6.75
N PHE A 315 2.86 4.29 7.82
CA PHE A 315 1.91 3.31 8.32
C PHE A 315 0.63 3.94 8.87
N GLY A 316 0.74 5.09 9.53
CA GLY A 316 -0.39 5.87 10.00
C GLY A 316 -1.31 6.29 8.85
N TRP A 317 -0.72 6.81 7.77
CA TRP A 317 -1.46 7.20 6.56
C TRP A 317 -2.08 5.98 5.87
N MET A 318 -1.31 4.92 5.63
CA MET A 318 -1.79 3.69 5.00
C MET A 318 -2.98 3.06 5.75
N LYS A 319 -2.93 3.04 7.08
CA LYS A 319 -4.00 2.45 7.90
C LYS A 319 -5.24 3.33 8.01
N THR A 320 -5.07 4.65 7.92
CA THR A 320 -6.15 5.61 8.13
C THR A 320 -6.83 6.00 6.82
N VAL A 321 -6.05 6.19 5.75
CA VAL A 321 -6.51 6.67 4.45
C VAL A 321 -6.69 5.50 3.47
N ALA A 322 -5.70 4.60 3.40
CA ALA A 322 -5.66 3.54 2.38
C ALA A 322 -6.31 2.21 2.81
N TRP A 323 -7.10 2.19 3.89
CA TRP A 323 -7.84 1.01 4.38
C TRP A 323 -6.97 -0.20 4.77
N LEU A 324 -5.69 -0.01 5.06
CA LEU A 324 -4.79 -1.12 5.43
C LEU A 324 -4.85 -1.52 6.91
N ARG A 325 -5.78 -0.94 7.70
CA ARG A 325 -6.07 -1.44 9.04
C ARG A 325 -6.75 -2.81 8.99
N LYS A 326 -7.66 -3.00 8.04
CA LYS A 326 -8.34 -4.27 7.72
C LYS A 326 -8.41 -4.42 6.20
N ALA A 327 -7.56 -5.28 5.64
CA ALA A 327 -7.45 -5.47 4.21
C ALA A 327 -8.76 -5.99 3.61
N ARG A 328 -9.26 -5.31 2.58
CA ARG A 328 -10.51 -5.67 1.87
C ARG A 328 -10.39 -6.91 0.97
N TYR A 329 -9.17 -7.23 0.57
CA TYR A 329 -8.87 -8.38 -0.26
C TYR A 329 -8.49 -9.59 0.60
N LYS A 330 -8.53 -10.76 -0.02
CA LYS A 330 -8.12 -12.04 0.54
C LYS A 330 -6.93 -12.57 -0.24
N GLY A 331 -6.05 -13.29 0.44
CA GLY A 331 -4.82 -13.82 -0.15
C GLY A 331 -3.72 -12.78 -0.24
N GLU A 332 -2.49 -13.27 -0.20
CA GLU A 332 -1.25 -12.48 -0.11
C GLU A 332 -1.09 -11.58 -1.33
N GLU A 333 -1.20 -12.11 -2.55
CA GLU A 333 -0.98 -11.37 -3.80
C GLU A 333 -1.85 -10.10 -3.90
N LYS A 334 -3.15 -10.20 -3.61
CA LYS A 334 -4.08 -9.06 -3.75
C LYS A 334 -3.89 -8.03 -2.65
N ILE A 335 -3.51 -8.46 -1.44
CA ILE A 335 -3.24 -7.55 -0.34
C ILE A 335 -1.90 -6.85 -0.58
N ASP A 336 -0.91 -7.56 -1.12
CA ASP A 336 0.40 -7.02 -1.49
C ASP A 336 0.24 -5.94 -2.57
N TRP A 337 -0.54 -6.24 -3.60
CA TRP A 337 -0.90 -5.27 -4.62
C TRP A 337 -1.50 -3.98 -4.03
N LEU A 338 -2.47 -4.11 -3.12
CA LEU A 338 -3.09 -2.96 -2.48
C LEU A 338 -2.10 -2.20 -1.59
N PHE A 339 -1.24 -2.92 -0.88
CA PHE A 339 -0.21 -2.36 -0.01
C PHE A 339 0.79 -1.52 -0.81
N THR A 340 1.31 -2.08 -1.91
CA THR A 340 2.24 -1.44 -2.83
C THR A 340 1.61 -0.24 -3.54
N LEU A 341 0.37 -0.36 -4.04
CA LEU A 341 -0.33 0.79 -4.63
C LEU A 341 -0.58 1.91 -3.61
N SER A 342 -0.88 1.54 -2.36
CA SER A 342 -1.04 2.51 -1.27
C SER A 342 0.27 3.24 -0.96
N ALA A 343 1.42 2.57 -1.06
CA ALA A 343 2.72 3.20 -0.93
C ALA A 343 3.00 4.21 -2.05
N ALA A 344 2.66 3.85 -3.30
CA ALA A 344 2.78 4.77 -4.43
C ALA A 344 1.87 6.01 -4.25
N ALA A 345 0.63 5.81 -3.80
CA ALA A 345 -0.30 6.89 -3.49
C ALA A 345 0.24 7.80 -2.36
N TYR A 346 0.79 7.21 -1.29
CA TYR A 346 1.46 7.96 -0.22
C TYR A 346 2.61 8.81 -0.78
N ASN A 347 3.48 8.21 -1.60
CA ASN A 347 4.61 8.91 -2.21
C ASN A 347 4.16 10.11 -3.04
N MET A 348 3.13 9.96 -3.88
CA MET A 348 2.60 11.08 -4.67
C MET A 348 2.08 12.22 -3.77
N VAL A 349 1.38 11.89 -2.67
CA VAL A 349 0.94 12.90 -1.69
C VAL A 349 2.13 13.57 -1.00
N ARG A 350 3.16 12.80 -0.65
CA ARG A 350 4.38 13.29 0.00
C ARG A 350 5.18 14.20 -0.93
N MET A 351 5.44 13.77 -2.17
CA MET A 351 6.15 14.54 -3.20
C MET A 351 5.46 15.87 -3.49
N ARG A 352 4.12 15.86 -3.61
CA ARG A 352 3.34 17.11 -3.72
C ARG A 352 3.63 18.06 -2.54
N ASN A 353 3.59 17.55 -1.31
CA ASN A 353 3.83 18.37 -0.12
C ASN A 353 5.29 18.86 -0.01
N LEU A 354 6.24 18.16 -0.64
CA LEU A 354 7.64 18.56 -0.74
C LEU A 354 7.89 19.60 -1.85
N GLY A 355 6.85 20.03 -2.56
CA GLY A 355 6.96 21.08 -3.57
C GLY A 355 7.39 20.57 -4.94
N VAL A 356 7.19 19.28 -5.25
CA VAL A 356 7.17 18.81 -6.64
C VAL A 356 5.93 19.40 -7.29
N VAL A 357 6.04 20.66 -7.68
CA VAL A 357 5.14 21.27 -8.65
C VAL A 357 5.48 20.51 -9.92
N ALA A 358 4.61 19.58 -10.29
CA ALA A 358 4.68 18.93 -11.57
C ALA A 358 4.80 20.05 -12.62
N SER A 359 6.00 20.19 -13.19
CA SER A 359 6.20 21.00 -14.38
C SER A 359 5.30 20.38 -15.44
N GLY A 360 4.14 20.99 -15.61
CA GLY A 360 3.16 20.69 -16.64
C GLY A 360 3.50 21.48 -17.89
#